data_AF-A0A1A7YFE1-F1
#
_entry.id   AF-A0A1A7YFE1-F1
#
_cell.length_a   1.000
_cell.length_b   1.000
_cell.length_c   1.000
_cell.angle_alpha   90.00
_cell.angle_beta   90.00
_cell.angle_gamma   90.00
#
_symmetry.space_group_name_H-M   'P 1'
#
loop_
_entity.id
_entity.type
_entity.pdbx_description
1 polymer ?
#
loop_
_entity_poly.entity_id
_entity_poly.type
_entity_poly.pdbx_seq_one_letter_code
_entity_poly.pdbx_strand_id
1 'polypeptide(L)'
;GFKYFQPWLRGKEELLLTVVNEDLGWRSPGFLVSRASSYTSSSSCNSSDVSPSSSSPSLDSRSSSPLPGEPQGPLDSRSHTHTRTQPQTPREPNSEEHLLPASPSEREIAVPEVNCTLFLLAGYIKYGRPYAWIRSNHERLVNIGGTDSMVRDTPMKLKSITDWQTRSIRVWDVVSELVSLCTVPPPSNPFALDMRYIKNLPLPDRFLVTGALLNFLETYVVYGNRDELHYDKAGEEVKPLRRLHVQSLLELQRLRGSSTAATTDAL
;
A
#
# COMPACT_ATOMS: atom_id res chain seq x y z
N GLY A 1 -1.93 5.45 13.45
CA GLY A 1 -0.80 5.13 14.33
C GLY A 1 0.30 6.15 14.13
N PHE A 2 0.86 6.20 12.92
CA PHE A 2 1.66 7.33 12.45
C PHE A 2 0.80 8.59 12.28
N LYS A 3 1.44 9.75 12.39
CA LYS A 3 0.81 11.07 12.25
C LYS A 3 0.59 11.46 10.78
N TYR A 4 1.54 11.10 9.92
CA TYR A 4 1.61 11.62 8.55
C TYR A 4 1.10 10.67 7.48
N PHE A 5 0.92 9.39 7.81
CA PHE A 5 0.45 8.41 6.85
C PHE A 5 -0.31 7.26 7.49
N GLN A 6 -1.10 6.57 6.67
CA GLN A 6 -1.79 5.34 7.02
C GLN A 6 -1.50 4.26 5.98
N PRO A 7 -0.83 3.16 6.37
CA PRO A 7 -0.63 2.00 5.51
C PRO A 7 -1.83 1.05 5.55
N TRP A 8 -2.17 0.46 4.41
CA TRP A 8 -3.13 -0.64 4.28
C TRP A 8 -2.59 -1.69 3.31
N LEU A 9 -2.36 -2.92 3.78
CA LEU A 9 -1.76 -3.99 2.97
C LEU A 9 -2.82 -4.77 2.17
N ARG A 10 -2.77 -4.67 0.83
CA ARG A 10 -3.63 -5.39 -0.12
C ARG A 10 -3.01 -6.66 -0.64
N GLY A 11 -3.59 -7.78 -0.20
CA GLY A 11 -3.06 -9.09 -0.54
C GLY A 11 -1.65 -9.25 0.02
N LYS A 12 -0.69 -9.61 -0.84
CA LYS A 12 0.71 -9.87 -0.45
C LYS A 12 1.72 -8.93 -1.09
N GLU A 13 1.32 -8.17 -2.11
CA GLU A 13 2.25 -7.45 -2.97
C GLU A 13 2.00 -5.95 -3.02
N GLU A 14 0.88 -5.48 -2.48
CA GLU A 14 0.41 -4.11 -2.65
C GLU A 14 0.16 -3.44 -1.29
N LEU A 15 0.57 -2.19 -1.17
CA LEU A 15 0.38 -1.33 -0.01
C LEU A 15 -0.30 -0.05 -0.47
N LEU A 16 -1.53 0.17 -0.01
CA LEU A 16 -2.18 1.47 -0.13
C LEU A 16 -1.65 2.38 0.99
N LEU A 17 -1.19 3.56 0.61
CA LEU A 17 -0.58 4.53 1.52
C LEU A 17 -1.32 5.85 1.41
N THR A 18 -2.10 6.19 2.43
CA THR A 18 -2.72 7.51 2.56
C THR A 18 -1.73 8.43 3.26
N VAL A 19 -1.36 9.56 2.65
CA VAL A 19 -0.37 10.51 3.19
C VAL A 19 -1.01 11.88 3.35
N VAL A 20 -0.77 12.54 4.49
CA VAL A 20 -1.32 13.85 4.80
C VAL A 20 -0.61 14.93 3.98
N ASN A 21 -1.40 15.86 3.44
CA ASN A 21 -0.96 16.88 2.50
C ASN A 21 -0.31 18.11 3.14
N GLU A 22 -0.79 18.51 4.30
CA GLU A 22 -0.37 19.73 5.00
C GLU A 22 -0.21 19.40 6.49
N ASP A 23 0.75 19.96 7.21
CA ASP A 23 0.88 19.76 8.68
C ASP A 23 0.25 20.95 9.43
N LEU A 24 -1.07 21.18 9.26
CA LEU A 24 -1.82 22.25 9.95
C LEU A 24 -1.99 22.00 11.46
N GLY A 25 -1.10 21.22 12.09
CA GLY A 25 -1.31 20.71 13.45
C GLY A 25 -2.50 19.75 13.50
N TRP A 26 -2.73 19.02 12.40
CA TRP A 26 -3.86 18.11 12.24
C TRP A 26 -4.04 17.27 13.48
N ARG A 27 -5.21 17.41 14.10
CA ARG A 27 -5.75 16.35 14.94
C ARG A 27 -5.95 15.21 13.96
N SER A 28 -5.33 14.04 14.18
CA SER A 28 -5.71 12.88 13.40
C SER A 28 -7.23 12.85 13.38
N PRO A 29 -7.88 13.02 12.20
CA PRO A 29 -9.20 12.44 12.06
C PRO A 29 -8.94 11.01 12.53
N GLY A 30 -9.70 10.47 13.46
CA GLY A 30 -9.64 9.01 13.61
C GLY A 30 -9.99 8.51 12.22
N PHE A 31 -8.96 8.20 11.40
CA PHE A 31 -9.09 7.94 9.98
C PHE A 31 -10.19 6.92 9.94
N LEU A 32 -11.37 7.34 9.45
CA LEU A 32 -12.58 6.58 9.63
C LEU A 32 -12.24 5.21 9.08
N VAL A 33 -12.19 4.23 10.00
CA VAL A 33 -11.64 2.90 9.78
C VAL A 33 -11.97 2.52 8.35
N SER A 34 -10.93 2.43 7.50
CA SER A 34 -11.12 2.16 6.08
C SER A 34 -12.13 1.02 5.97
N ARG A 35 -13.19 1.19 5.16
CA ARG A 35 -14.31 0.22 5.11
C ARG A 35 -13.84 -1.23 4.90
N ALA A 36 -12.60 -1.42 4.43
CA ALA A 36 -11.77 -2.63 4.53
C ALA A 36 -11.97 -3.45 5.81
N SER A 37 -11.93 -2.83 6.98
CA SER A 37 -12.02 -3.57 8.25
C SER A 37 -13.44 -4.04 8.55
N SER A 38 -14.47 -3.40 7.95
CA SER A 38 -15.87 -3.77 8.15
C SER A 38 -16.24 -5.08 7.45
N TYR A 39 -15.47 -5.52 6.44
CA TYR A 39 -15.79 -6.74 5.68
C TYR A 39 -15.33 -8.04 6.38
N THR A 40 -14.56 -7.94 7.47
CA THR A 40 -14.04 -9.14 8.18
C THR A 40 -14.86 -9.55 9.40
N SER A 41 -15.93 -8.81 9.71
CA SER A 41 -16.78 -9.05 10.89
C SER A 41 -18.26 -9.23 10.52
N SER A 42 -18.56 -10.20 9.66
CA SER A 42 -19.92 -10.75 9.54
C SER A 42 -19.91 -12.14 8.91
N SER A 43 -19.42 -13.12 9.68
CA SER A 43 -19.78 -14.53 9.47
C SER A 43 -20.54 -15.04 10.68
N SER A 44 -21.82 -14.67 10.73
CA SER A 44 -22.82 -15.33 11.58
C SER A 44 -24.07 -15.54 10.74
N CYS A 45 -24.37 -16.82 10.53
CA CYS A 45 -25.54 -17.40 9.90
C CYS A 45 -26.88 -16.81 10.37
N ASN A 46 -27.80 -16.51 9.42
CA ASN A 46 -29.17 -17.05 9.39
C ASN A 46 -30.01 -16.57 8.18
N SER A 47 -30.53 -17.57 7.45
CA SER A 47 -31.83 -17.76 6.77
C SER A 47 -32.46 -16.74 5.78
N SER A 48 -32.78 -17.31 4.60
CA SER A 48 -34.02 -17.27 3.79
C SER A 48 -34.41 -16.05 2.94
N ASP A 49 -34.61 -16.36 1.65
CA ASP A 49 -35.48 -15.77 0.59
C ASP A 49 -35.27 -14.28 0.23
N VAL A 50 -35.26 -13.83 -1.03
CA VAL A 50 -35.91 -14.29 -2.26
C VAL A 50 -35.11 -13.76 -3.47
N SER A 51 -35.11 -14.49 -4.59
CA SER A 51 -34.55 -14.02 -5.89
C SER A 51 -35.43 -12.94 -6.54
N PRO A 52 -34.90 -12.20 -7.53
CA PRO A 52 -35.15 -12.63 -8.92
C PRO A 52 -33.92 -12.60 -9.84
N SER A 53 -33.97 -13.55 -10.77
CA SER A 53 -33.28 -13.77 -12.07
C SER A 53 -32.82 -12.50 -12.80
N SER A 54 -31.87 -12.46 -13.74
CA SER A 54 -31.09 -13.42 -14.56
C SER A 54 -30.04 -12.55 -15.28
N SER A 55 -28.81 -12.99 -15.58
CA SER A 55 -28.48 -13.69 -16.83
C SER A 55 -27.01 -14.14 -16.77
N SER A 56 -26.78 -15.44 -16.96
CA SER A 56 -25.47 -16.01 -17.28
C SER A 56 -25.21 -15.95 -18.79
N PRO A 57 -23.96 -16.07 -19.22
CA PRO A 57 -23.67 -17.21 -20.07
C PRO A 57 -22.50 -18.05 -19.55
N SER A 58 -22.68 -19.35 -19.75
CA SER A 58 -21.90 -20.46 -19.24
C SER A 58 -20.57 -20.64 -19.95
N LEU A 59 -19.63 -21.20 -19.20
CA LEU A 59 -18.40 -21.83 -19.65
C LEU A 59 -18.70 -22.95 -20.65
N ASP A 60 -17.89 -23.05 -21.71
CA ASP A 60 -17.53 -24.34 -22.27
C ASP A 60 -16.00 -24.45 -22.32
N SER A 61 -15.50 -25.37 -21.50
CA SER A 61 -14.14 -25.87 -21.52
C SER A 61 -14.08 -27.02 -22.52
N ARG A 62 -13.17 -26.97 -23.50
CA ARG A 62 -12.58 -28.19 -24.08
C ARG A 62 -11.33 -27.93 -24.92
N SER A 63 -10.37 -28.83 -24.71
CA SER A 63 -9.23 -29.24 -25.55
C SER A 63 -8.12 -28.21 -25.82
N SER A 64 -6.94 -28.38 -25.20
CA SER A 64 -5.82 -29.27 -25.59
C SER A 64 -4.86 -28.60 -26.58
N SER A 65 -3.61 -28.43 -26.13
CA SER A 65 -2.42 -28.04 -26.90
C SER A 65 -2.17 -28.96 -28.12
N PRO A 66 -1.41 -28.51 -29.13
CA PRO A 66 -0.03 -29.03 -29.26
C PRO A 66 1.02 -28.05 -29.83
N LEU A 67 2.29 -28.33 -29.50
CA LEU A 67 3.52 -27.89 -30.19
C LEU A 67 4.00 -29.03 -31.15
N PRO A 68 5.14 -28.94 -31.86
CA PRO A 68 5.27 -28.54 -33.28
C PRO A 68 5.75 -29.70 -34.21
N GLY A 69 5.46 -29.63 -35.52
CA GLY A 69 6.21 -30.39 -36.55
C GLY A 69 5.41 -31.05 -37.69
N GLU A 70 5.38 -30.36 -38.86
CA GLU A 70 5.42 -30.88 -40.26
C GLU A 70 4.26 -31.73 -40.85
N PRO A 71 4.14 -31.89 -42.20
CA PRO A 71 3.93 -30.86 -43.25
C PRO A 71 2.87 -31.25 -44.33
N GLN A 72 2.42 -30.29 -45.17
CA GLN A 72 2.10 -30.39 -46.63
C GLN A 72 0.98 -29.41 -47.07
N GLY A 73 1.25 -28.66 -48.15
CA GLY A 73 0.44 -27.56 -48.75
C GLY A 73 -0.65 -28.02 -49.75
N PRO A 74 -0.93 -27.33 -50.88
CA PRO A 74 -0.26 -26.16 -51.49
C PRO A 74 -1.16 -24.98 -52.01
N LEU A 75 -0.49 -23.84 -52.25
CA LEU A 75 -0.60 -22.82 -53.33
C LEU A 75 -1.94 -22.16 -53.72
N ASP A 76 -1.99 -20.82 -53.55
CA ASP A 76 -2.05 -19.81 -54.64
C ASP A 76 -2.19 -18.38 -54.05
N SER A 77 -1.80 -17.24 -54.62
CA SER A 77 -0.76 -16.74 -55.55
C SER A 77 -1.09 -15.24 -55.79
N ARG A 78 -0.08 -14.35 -55.88
CA ARG A 78 -0.07 -12.91 -56.34
C ARG A 78 -0.38 -11.80 -55.31
N SER A 79 0.31 -10.64 -55.24
CA SER A 79 1.50 -10.05 -55.90
C SER A 79 1.90 -8.71 -55.23
N HIS A 80 3.21 -8.50 -54.96
CA HIS A 80 4.08 -7.29 -55.02
C HIS A 80 3.54 -5.86 -54.69
N THR A 81 4.24 -4.98 -53.95
CA THR A 81 5.46 -4.22 -54.40
C THR A 81 6.22 -3.47 -53.26
N HIS A 82 7.53 -3.75 -53.14
CA HIS A 82 8.73 -2.90 -52.89
C HIS A 82 8.86 -1.73 -51.88
N THR A 83 9.73 -1.98 -50.87
CA THR A 83 10.96 -1.25 -50.40
C THR A 83 10.98 0.26 -50.11
N ARG A 84 11.32 0.62 -48.85
CA ARG A 84 12.38 1.60 -48.54
C ARG A 84 13.05 1.33 -47.19
N THR A 85 14.36 1.17 -47.25
CA THR A 85 15.36 0.96 -46.19
C THR A 85 15.44 2.17 -45.24
N GLN A 86 15.44 1.95 -43.93
CA GLN A 86 15.94 2.91 -42.93
C GLN A 86 16.91 2.19 -41.98
N PRO A 87 18.06 2.80 -41.63
CA PRO A 87 19.11 2.16 -40.85
C PRO A 87 18.72 2.02 -39.37
N GLN A 88 19.01 0.85 -38.82
CA GLN A 88 18.87 0.50 -37.41
C GLN A 88 19.83 1.34 -36.57
N THR A 89 19.30 2.24 -35.75
CA THR A 89 19.94 2.70 -34.53
C THR A 89 19.58 1.72 -33.40
N PRO A 90 20.49 1.43 -32.45
CA PRO A 90 20.21 0.46 -31.40
C PRO A 90 19.12 1.03 -30.49
N ARG A 91 17.96 0.39 -30.53
CA ARG A 91 16.81 0.66 -29.68
C ARG A 91 17.22 0.37 -28.24
N GLU A 92 17.45 1.42 -27.46
CA GLU A 92 17.47 1.30 -26.00
C GLU A 92 16.15 0.66 -25.55
N PRO A 93 16.15 -0.21 -24.52
CA PRO A 93 14.96 -0.92 -24.09
C PRO A 93 14.04 0.07 -23.35
N ASN A 94 13.29 0.87 -24.09
CA ASN A 94 12.17 1.66 -23.59
C ASN A 94 11.06 0.69 -23.13
N SER A 95 11.25 0.11 -21.95
CA SER A 95 10.41 -0.94 -21.35
C SER A 95 9.67 -0.42 -20.11
N GLU A 96 9.53 0.90 -20.00
CA GLU A 96 8.81 1.56 -18.90
C GLU A 96 7.41 2.04 -19.31
N GLU A 97 7.05 1.95 -20.60
CA GLU A 97 5.80 2.52 -21.15
C GLU A 97 4.51 1.83 -20.71
N HIS A 98 4.56 0.69 -20.01
CA HIS A 98 3.34 -0.04 -19.61
C HIS A 98 3.43 -0.67 -18.21
N LEU A 99 4.01 0.05 -17.25
CA LEU A 99 3.98 -0.35 -15.83
C LEU A 99 2.65 0.04 -15.18
N LEU A 100 1.55 -0.46 -15.74
CA LEU A 100 0.24 -0.29 -15.15
C LEU A 100 0.18 -1.10 -13.85
N PRO A 101 -0.54 -0.60 -12.82
CA PRO A 101 -0.89 -1.44 -11.68
C PRO A 101 -1.64 -2.69 -12.16
N ALA A 102 -1.39 -3.84 -11.54
CA ALA A 102 -2.14 -5.06 -11.86
C ALA A 102 -3.61 -5.01 -11.37
N SER A 103 -3.91 -4.03 -10.50
CA SER A 103 -5.21 -3.88 -9.85
C SER A 103 -5.90 -2.58 -10.31
N PRO A 104 -7.18 -2.64 -10.77
CA PRO A 104 -7.94 -1.45 -11.16
C PRO A 104 -8.13 -0.44 -10.01
N SER A 105 -8.23 0.83 -10.35
CA SER A 105 -8.44 1.98 -9.45
C SER A 105 -9.87 2.08 -8.88
N GLU A 106 -10.83 1.33 -9.42
CA GLU A 106 -12.23 1.75 -9.49
C GLU A 106 -13.07 1.55 -8.22
N ARG A 107 -12.49 1.00 -7.14
CA ARG A 107 -13.15 0.91 -5.82
C ARG A 107 -12.17 1.19 -4.70
N GLU A 108 -11.57 2.38 -4.72
CA GLU A 108 -10.67 2.79 -3.66
C GLU A 108 -11.36 2.84 -2.30
N ILE A 109 -10.80 2.06 -1.37
CA ILE A 109 -11.39 1.72 -0.08
C ILE A 109 -11.26 2.89 0.93
N ALA A 110 -10.58 3.96 0.55
CA ALA A 110 -10.47 5.19 1.31
C ALA A 110 -11.18 6.32 0.56
N VAL A 111 -12.21 6.88 1.20
CA VAL A 111 -12.77 8.17 0.78
C VAL A 111 -11.60 9.16 0.76
N PRO A 112 -11.35 9.89 -0.34
CA PRO A 112 -10.33 10.93 -0.36
C PRO A 112 -10.69 11.96 0.70
N GLU A 113 -10.06 11.88 1.86
CA GLU A 113 -10.08 12.99 2.79
C GLU A 113 -9.43 14.16 2.04
N VAL A 114 -10.10 15.31 1.99
CA VAL A 114 -9.72 16.49 1.19
C VAL A 114 -8.28 16.98 1.44
N ASN A 115 -7.60 16.47 2.47
CA ASN A 115 -6.23 16.82 2.85
C ASN A 115 -5.27 15.62 2.87
N CYS A 116 -5.59 14.56 2.13
CA CYS A 116 -4.75 13.37 2.05
C CYS A 116 -4.60 12.91 0.60
N THR A 117 -3.39 12.53 0.22
CA THR A 117 -3.09 11.91 -1.07
C THR A 117 -2.92 10.41 -0.90
N LEU A 118 -3.57 9.63 -1.76
CA LEU A 118 -3.51 8.18 -1.76
C LEU A 118 -2.51 7.71 -2.80
N PHE A 119 -1.62 6.83 -2.38
CA PHE A 119 -0.66 6.14 -3.23
C PHE A 119 -0.90 4.63 -3.21
N LEU A 120 -0.64 3.98 -4.33
CA LEU A 120 -0.45 2.54 -4.40
C LEU A 120 1.05 2.27 -4.49
N LEU A 121 1.62 1.55 -3.53
CA LEU A 121 2.96 1.01 -3.60
C LEU A 121 2.86 -0.50 -3.86
N ALA A 122 3.41 -1.00 -4.96
CA ALA A 122 3.37 -2.43 -5.27
C ALA A 122 4.76 -2.99 -5.55
N GLY A 123 5.06 -4.14 -4.96
CA GLY A 123 6.30 -4.90 -5.12
C GLY A 123 6.09 -6.17 -5.93
N TYR A 124 5.56 -6.06 -7.16
CA TYR A 124 5.34 -7.25 -7.99
C TYR A 124 6.67 -7.87 -8.42
N ILE A 125 6.76 -9.20 -8.27
CA ILE A 125 7.96 -9.97 -8.59
C ILE A 125 8.44 -9.72 -10.03
N LYS A 126 7.51 -9.61 -10.98
CA LYS A 126 7.82 -9.36 -12.41
C LYS A 126 8.64 -8.10 -12.67
N TYR A 127 8.61 -7.13 -11.75
CA TYR A 127 9.31 -5.85 -11.91
C TYR A 127 10.67 -5.80 -11.20
N GLY A 128 10.96 -6.74 -10.31
CA GLY A 128 12.24 -6.81 -9.57
C GLY A 128 12.51 -5.65 -8.59
N ARG A 129 11.60 -4.68 -8.48
CA ARG A 129 11.63 -3.55 -7.54
C ARG A 129 10.21 -3.02 -7.31
N PRO A 130 9.95 -2.30 -6.21
CA PRO A 130 8.65 -1.70 -5.97
C PRO A 130 8.43 -0.49 -6.88
N TYR A 131 7.17 -0.18 -7.12
CA TYR A 131 6.71 1.00 -7.84
C TYR A 131 5.59 1.69 -7.07
N ALA A 132 5.57 3.02 -7.11
CA ALA A 132 4.55 3.84 -6.47
C ALA A 132 3.71 4.54 -7.55
N TRP A 133 2.39 4.56 -7.39
CA TRP A 133 1.48 5.31 -8.25
C TRP A 133 0.64 6.25 -7.40
N ILE A 134 0.37 7.43 -7.93
CA ILE A 134 -0.62 8.33 -7.34
C ILE A 134 -2.01 7.80 -7.69
N ARG A 135 -2.94 7.93 -6.76
CA ARG A 135 -4.34 7.53 -6.97
C ARG A 135 -5.36 8.63 -6.69
N SER A 136 -4.99 9.60 -5.87
CA SER A 136 -5.79 10.81 -5.64
C SER A 136 -4.90 12.06 -5.70
N ASN A 137 -5.51 13.23 -5.81
CA ASN A 137 -4.84 14.55 -5.82
C ASN A 137 -3.62 14.66 -6.75
N HIS A 138 -3.68 14.05 -7.93
CA HIS A 138 -2.56 14.00 -8.86
C HIS A 138 -2.02 15.39 -9.23
N GLU A 139 -2.91 16.37 -9.31
CA GLU A 139 -2.61 17.78 -9.63
C GLU A 139 -1.68 18.46 -8.62
N ARG A 140 -1.52 17.93 -7.41
CA ARG A 140 -0.62 18.49 -6.39
C ARG A 140 0.83 18.11 -6.60
N LEU A 141 1.09 16.95 -7.17
CA LEU A 141 2.42 16.35 -7.27
C LEU A 141 2.93 16.25 -8.70
N VAL A 142 2.03 16.35 -9.67
CA VAL A 142 2.34 16.31 -11.10
C VAL A 142 1.55 17.41 -11.81
N ASN A 143 2.23 18.18 -12.65
CA ASN A 143 1.59 19.14 -13.55
C ASN A 143 0.83 18.38 -14.64
N ILE A 144 -0.40 17.94 -14.36
CA ILE A 144 -1.27 17.32 -15.36
C ILE A 144 -1.90 18.43 -16.21
N GLY A 145 -1.17 18.86 -17.23
CA GLY A 145 -1.75 19.59 -18.35
C GLY A 145 -2.48 18.61 -19.26
N GLY A 146 -3.80 18.54 -19.16
CA GLY A 146 -4.66 17.82 -20.11
C GLY A 146 -5.20 16.48 -19.63
N THR A 147 -6.43 16.19 -20.09
CA THR A 147 -7.26 15.00 -19.88
C THR A 147 -6.66 13.73 -20.49
N ASP A 148 -5.45 13.33 -20.10
CA ASP A 148 -4.88 12.07 -20.54
C ASP A 148 -4.89 11.04 -19.41
N SER A 149 -5.84 10.10 -19.49
CA SER A 149 -6.06 9.05 -18.48
C SER A 149 -4.82 8.19 -18.24
N MET A 150 -3.93 8.09 -19.23
CA MET A 150 -2.69 7.32 -19.18
C MET A 150 -1.67 7.88 -18.17
N VAL A 151 -1.73 9.18 -17.86
CA VAL A 151 -0.83 9.82 -16.88
C VAL A 151 -1.07 9.29 -15.46
N ARG A 152 -2.31 8.89 -15.14
CA ARG A 152 -2.67 8.38 -13.81
C ARG A 152 -2.10 7.00 -13.51
N ASP A 153 -1.71 6.26 -14.55
CA ASP A 153 -1.11 4.93 -14.42
C ASP A 153 0.41 4.91 -14.65
N THR A 154 1.02 6.08 -14.85
CA THR A 154 2.47 6.22 -14.84
C THR A 154 2.98 6.15 -13.40
N PRO A 155 3.92 5.25 -13.07
CA PRO A 155 4.51 5.22 -11.74
C PRO A 155 5.37 6.45 -11.47
N MET A 156 5.45 6.86 -10.21
CA MET A 156 6.31 7.94 -9.75
C MET A 156 7.78 7.56 -9.89
N LYS A 157 8.59 8.53 -10.31
CA LYS A 157 10.05 8.43 -10.34
C LYS A 157 10.61 8.87 -8.99
N LEU A 158 10.67 7.95 -8.04
CA LEU A 158 11.24 8.16 -6.71
C LEU A 158 12.73 7.78 -6.70
N LYS A 159 13.54 8.54 -5.96
CA LYS A 159 14.97 8.26 -5.81
C LYS A 159 15.20 6.94 -5.09
N SER A 160 14.46 6.68 -4.01
CA SER A 160 14.50 5.40 -3.28
C SER A 160 14.25 4.20 -4.19
N ILE A 161 13.27 4.30 -5.09
CA ILE A 161 12.95 3.23 -6.05
C ILE A 161 14.05 3.09 -7.12
N THR A 162 14.60 4.21 -7.59
CA THR A 162 15.69 4.21 -8.57
C THR A 162 16.94 3.54 -7.99
N ASP A 163 17.25 3.82 -6.73
CA ASP A 163 18.40 3.28 -5.99
C ASP A 163 18.14 1.87 -5.41
N TRP A 164 16.97 1.26 -5.66
CA TRP A 164 16.53 0.01 -5.01
C TRP A 164 17.51 -1.16 -5.15
N GLN A 165 18.14 -1.30 -6.32
CA GLN A 165 19.07 -2.40 -6.60
C GLN A 165 20.52 -2.06 -6.23
N THR A 166 20.86 -0.78 -6.15
CA THR A 166 22.24 -0.31 -5.98
C THR A 166 22.56 0.05 -4.53
N ARG A 167 21.55 0.40 -3.75
CA ARG A 167 21.63 0.72 -2.33
C ARG A 167 20.78 -0.25 -1.53
N SER A 168 21.02 -0.34 -0.22
CA SER A 168 20.23 -1.16 0.70
C SER A 168 18.87 -0.50 1.02
N ILE A 169 18.12 -0.12 -0.01
CA ILE A 169 16.81 0.54 0.13
C ILE A 169 15.78 -0.47 0.64
N ARG A 170 14.88 0.04 1.47
CA ARG A 170 13.77 -0.68 2.07
C ARG A 170 12.47 0.08 1.80
N VAL A 171 11.35 -0.61 2.04
CA VAL A 171 10.01 -0.04 1.81
C VAL A 171 9.79 1.24 2.62
N TRP A 172 10.33 1.32 3.84
CA TRP A 172 10.20 2.52 4.66
C TRP A 172 10.92 3.73 4.08
N ASP A 173 12.00 3.56 3.32
CA ASP A 173 12.70 4.68 2.66
C ASP A 173 11.80 5.30 1.58
N VAL A 174 11.10 4.44 0.82
CA VAL A 174 10.09 4.85 -0.16
C VAL A 174 8.94 5.61 0.53
N VAL A 175 8.48 5.10 1.68
CA VAL A 175 7.43 5.75 2.48
C VAL A 175 7.89 7.11 2.99
N SER A 176 9.12 7.22 3.53
CA SER A 176 9.64 8.51 4.01
C SER A 176 9.78 9.52 2.89
N GLU A 177 10.23 9.11 1.70
CA GLU A 177 10.32 9.98 0.53
C GLU A 177 8.93 10.48 0.11
N LEU A 178 7.94 9.58 0.04
CA LEU A 178 6.55 9.96 -0.27
C LEU A 178 5.97 10.93 0.75
N VAL A 179 6.21 10.71 2.05
CA VAL A 179 5.77 11.62 3.12
C VAL A 179 6.43 12.99 2.98
N SER A 180 7.75 13.04 2.76
CA SER A 180 8.48 14.30 2.59
C SER A 180 8.08 15.07 1.33
N LEU A 181 7.69 14.37 0.25
CA LEU A 181 7.20 14.99 -0.98
C LEU A 181 5.77 15.52 -0.85
N CYS A 182 4.92 14.79 -0.13
CA CYS A 182 3.48 15.05 -0.11
C CYS A 182 3.05 16.04 0.98
N THR A 183 3.72 16.00 2.14
CA THR A 183 3.36 16.82 3.30
C THR A 183 4.08 18.17 3.26
N VAL A 184 3.32 19.26 3.38
CA VAL A 184 3.86 20.63 3.41
C VAL A 184 3.60 21.29 4.78
N PRO A 185 4.65 21.76 5.50
CA PRO A 185 6.07 21.55 5.22
C PRO A 185 6.49 20.07 5.41
N PRO A 186 7.60 19.62 4.78
CA PRO A 186 8.10 18.26 4.97
C PRO A 186 8.36 17.98 6.45
N PRO A 187 7.81 16.89 7.02
CA PRO A 187 7.92 16.63 8.44
C PRO A 187 9.35 16.26 8.78
N SER A 188 9.79 16.74 9.94
CA SER A 188 11.15 16.46 10.40
C SER A 188 11.35 15.00 10.86
N ASN A 189 10.25 14.30 11.15
CA ASN A 189 10.19 12.86 11.38
C ASN A 189 8.98 12.28 10.61
N PRO A 190 9.19 11.60 9.47
CA PRO A 190 8.09 11.02 8.69
C PRO A 190 7.39 9.87 9.46
N PHE A 191 8.06 9.24 10.41
CA PHE A 191 7.55 8.14 11.24
C PHE A 191 7.02 8.61 12.61
N ALA A 192 6.77 9.91 12.79
CA ALA A 192 6.21 10.42 14.04
C ALA A 192 4.89 9.73 14.39
N LEU A 193 4.72 9.38 15.66
CA LEU A 193 3.54 8.67 16.14
C LEU A 193 2.48 9.65 16.65
N ASP A 194 1.21 9.38 16.36
CA ASP A 194 0.11 10.02 17.08
C ASP A 194 -0.15 9.29 18.40
N MET A 195 0.64 9.66 19.41
CA MET A 195 0.50 9.12 20.76
C MET A 195 -0.85 9.46 21.41
N ARG A 196 -1.57 10.50 20.96
CA ARG A 196 -2.90 10.81 21.49
C ARG A 196 -3.92 9.80 20.96
N TYR A 197 -3.90 9.55 19.66
CA TYR A 197 -4.70 8.49 19.04
C TYR A 197 -4.42 7.14 19.69
N ILE A 198 -3.15 6.74 19.80
CA ILE A 198 -2.78 5.41 20.34
C ILE A 198 -3.26 5.25 21.78
N LYS A 199 -3.13 6.28 22.63
CA LYS A 199 -3.58 6.21 24.03
C LYS A 199 -5.09 6.05 24.18
N ASN A 200 -5.86 6.58 23.23
CA ASN A 200 -7.32 6.57 23.24
C ASN A 200 -7.94 5.29 22.63
N LEU A 201 -7.13 4.39 22.06
CA LEU A 201 -7.61 3.11 21.56
C LEU A 201 -8.14 2.23 22.71
N PRO A 202 -9.15 1.38 22.44
CA PRO A 202 -9.54 0.31 23.36
C PRO A 202 -8.33 -0.51 23.76
N LEU A 203 -8.30 -0.98 25.01
CA LEU A 203 -7.12 -1.62 25.58
C LEU A 203 -6.54 -2.80 24.75
N PRO A 204 -7.35 -3.73 24.19
CA PRO A 204 -6.83 -4.78 23.33
C PRO A 204 -6.14 -4.24 22.07
N ASP A 205 -6.77 -3.26 21.40
CA ASP A 205 -6.25 -2.64 20.19
C ASP A 205 -4.99 -1.82 20.49
N ARG A 206 -4.98 -1.10 21.62
CA ARG A 206 -3.82 -0.33 22.08
C ARG A 206 -2.61 -1.25 22.30
N PHE A 207 -2.80 -2.39 22.96
CA PHE A 207 -1.72 -3.36 23.15
C PHE A 207 -1.19 -3.89 21.81
N LEU A 208 -2.08 -4.27 20.89
CA LEU A 208 -1.71 -4.79 19.57
C LEU A 208 -0.97 -3.74 18.73
N VAL A 209 -1.53 -2.54 18.62
CA VAL A 209 -0.98 -1.43 17.83
C VAL A 209 0.37 -0.99 18.37
N THR A 210 0.52 -0.85 19.70
CA THR A 210 1.81 -0.48 20.30
C THR A 210 2.87 -1.54 20.05
N GLY A 211 2.53 -2.83 20.10
CA GLY A 211 3.47 -3.91 19.77
C GLY A 211 3.90 -3.91 18.31
N ALA A 212 2.95 -3.73 17.38
CA ALA A 212 3.24 -3.66 15.95
C ALA A 212 4.12 -2.45 15.59
N LEU A 213 3.81 -1.27 16.15
CA LEU A 213 4.60 -0.06 15.95
C LEU A 213 6.00 -0.17 16.57
N LEU A 214 6.14 -0.81 17.73
CA LEU A 214 7.46 -1.08 18.34
C LEU A 214 8.30 -1.97 17.45
N ASN A 215 7.73 -3.08 16.98
CA ASN A 215 8.44 -3.99 16.09
C ASN A 215 8.94 -3.26 14.83
N PHE A 216 8.09 -2.40 14.24
CA PHE A 216 8.51 -1.57 13.11
C PHE A 216 9.65 -0.62 13.49
N LEU A 217 9.51 0.18 14.55
CA LEU A 217 10.51 1.18 14.92
C LEU A 217 11.84 0.54 15.37
N GLU A 218 11.81 -0.58 16.08
CA GLU A 218 13.01 -1.32 16.46
C GLU A 218 13.71 -1.92 15.23
N THR A 219 12.94 -2.46 14.28
CA THR A 219 13.48 -2.90 12.99
C THR A 219 14.12 -1.73 12.24
N TYR A 220 13.46 -0.56 12.21
CA TYR A 220 13.99 0.65 11.59
C TYR A 220 15.28 1.13 12.28
N VAL A 221 15.36 1.11 13.61
CA VAL A 221 16.58 1.48 14.33
C VAL A 221 17.73 0.51 14.05
N VAL A 222 17.46 -0.76 13.79
CA VAL A 222 18.53 -1.74 13.48
C VAL A 222 19.02 -1.63 12.03
N TYR A 223 18.10 -1.45 11.08
CA TYR A 223 18.40 -1.56 9.65
C TYR A 223 18.29 -0.25 8.87
N GLY A 224 17.83 0.82 9.50
CA GLY A 224 17.65 2.12 8.88
C GLY A 224 18.98 2.82 8.61
N ASN A 225 18.97 3.71 7.63
CA ASN A 225 20.14 4.51 7.29
C ASN A 225 20.38 5.58 8.36
N ARG A 226 21.53 5.52 9.03
CA ARG A 226 21.90 6.43 10.14
C ARG A 226 22.24 7.84 9.66
N ASP A 227 22.53 7.99 8.36
CA ASP A 227 22.84 9.29 7.75
C ASP A 227 21.56 10.12 7.47
N GLU A 228 20.38 9.51 7.57
CA GLU A 228 19.10 10.20 7.41
C GLU A 228 18.82 11.14 8.58
N LEU A 229 18.47 12.40 8.28
CA LEU A 229 18.20 13.43 9.28
C LEU A 229 17.09 13.08 10.29
N HIS A 230 16.19 12.18 9.89
CA HIS A 230 15.07 11.75 10.71
C HIS A 230 15.34 10.47 11.50
N TYR A 231 16.52 9.83 11.33
CA TYR A 231 16.86 8.57 11.98
C TYR A 231 16.80 8.69 13.51
N ASP A 232 17.48 9.69 14.08
CA ASP A 232 17.51 9.90 15.53
C ASP A 232 16.11 10.21 16.08
N LYS A 233 15.34 11.02 15.36
CA LYS A 233 13.97 11.40 15.74
C LYS A 233 13.01 10.20 15.72
N ALA A 234 13.13 9.31 14.74
CA ALA A 234 12.37 8.06 14.73
C ALA A 234 12.77 7.15 15.90
N GLY A 235 14.05 7.14 16.28
CA GLY A 235 14.54 6.43 17.47
C GLY A 235 13.96 6.96 18.78
N GLU A 236 13.73 8.28 18.89
CA GLU A 236 13.13 8.91 20.07
C GLU A 236 11.69 8.43 20.34
N GLU A 237 10.95 7.98 19.32
CA GLU A 237 9.58 7.45 19.44
C GLU A 237 9.53 6.10 20.19
N VAL A 238 10.62 5.32 20.18
CA VAL A 238 10.65 3.95 20.73
C VAL A 238 10.39 3.94 22.23
N LYS A 239 11.05 4.82 22.99
CA LYS A 239 10.99 4.83 24.46
C LYS A 239 9.58 5.13 25.02
N PRO A 240 8.88 6.20 24.60
CA PRO A 240 7.51 6.46 25.07
C PRO A 240 6.53 5.37 24.61
N LEU A 241 6.69 4.83 23.39
CA LEU A 241 5.84 3.76 22.89
C LEU A 241 6.02 2.46 23.69
N ARG A 242 7.27 2.10 24.03
CA ARG A 242 7.60 0.91 24.84
C ARG A 242 6.97 0.97 26.22
N ARG A 243 7.03 2.13 26.88
CA ARG A 243 6.36 2.35 28.17
C ARG A 243 4.85 2.11 28.06
N LEU A 244 4.22 2.65 27.01
CA LEU A 244 2.78 2.47 26.79
C LEU A 244 2.39 1.02 26.48
N HIS A 245 3.22 0.30 25.73
CA HIS A 245 3.02 -1.12 25.44
C HIS A 245 3.04 -1.98 26.71
N VAL A 246 4.07 -1.81 27.53
CA VAL A 246 4.20 -2.54 28.81
C VAL A 246 3.05 -2.18 29.76
N GLN A 247 2.67 -0.90 29.84
CA GLN A 247 1.52 -0.48 30.62
C GLN A 247 0.23 -1.17 30.13
N SER A 248 0.00 -1.20 28.82
CA SER A 248 -1.20 -1.83 28.24
C SER A 248 -1.22 -3.34 28.49
N LEU A 249 -0.06 -4.01 28.43
CA LEU A 249 0.07 -5.44 28.76
C LEU A 249 -0.31 -5.71 30.22
N LEU A 250 0.21 -4.91 31.16
CA LEU A 250 -0.09 -5.06 32.59
C LEU A 250 -1.57 -4.82 32.88
N GLU A 251 -2.19 -3.83 32.23
CA GLU A 251 -3.63 -3.57 32.35
C GLU A 251 -4.48 -4.74 31.83
N LEU A 252 -4.10 -5.35 30.69
CA LEU A 252 -4.79 -6.53 30.14
C LEU A 252 -4.69 -7.74 31.08
N GLN A 253 -3.51 -7.97 31.66
CA GLN A 253 -3.29 -9.06 32.60
C GLN A 253 -4.15 -8.91 33.86
N ARG A 254 -4.28 -7.68 34.39
CA ARG A 254 -5.14 -7.40 35.55
C ARG A 254 -6.61 -7.67 35.25
N LEU A 255 -7.13 -7.21 34.11
CA LEU A 255 -8.53 -7.45 33.73
C LEU A 255 -8.84 -8.95 33.57
N ARG A 256 -7.91 -9.71 32.99
CA ARG A 256 -8.02 -11.18 32.90
C ARG A 256 -8.03 -11.84 34.28
N GLY A 257 -7.17 -11.38 35.20
CA GLY A 257 -7.11 -11.85 36.58
C GLY A 257 -8.39 -11.56 37.37
N SER A 258 -8.98 -10.39 37.20
CA SER A 258 -10.24 -10.02 37.86
C SER A 258 -11.44 -10.81 37.32
N SER A 259 -11.49 -11.08 36.01
CA SER A 259 -12.57 -11.89 35.41
C SER A 259 -12.52 -13.35 35.87
N THR A 260 -11.33 -13.89 36.12
CA THR A 260 -11.18 -15.28 36.58
C THR A 260 -11.53 -15.42 38.06
N ALA A 261 -11.13 -14.46 38.90
CA ALA A 261 -11.51 -14.43 40.33
C ALA A 261 -13.03 -14.28 40.55
N ALA A 262 -13.71 -13.43 39.78
CA ALA A 262 -15.15 -13.23 39.89
C ALA A 262 -15.98 -14.46 39.49
N THR A 263 -15.42 -15.37 38.67
CA THR A 263 -16.10 -16.60 38.25
C THR A 263 -15.97 -17.70 39.31
N THR A 264 -14.87 -17.71 40.07
CA THR A 264 -14.65 -18.65 41.19
C THR A 264 -15.45 -18.30 42.44
N ASP A 265 -15.78 -17.03 42.69
CA ASP A 265 -16.60 -16.62 43.86
C ASP A 265 -18.11 -16.77 43.62
N ALA A 266 -18.54 -17.10 42.39
CA ALA A 266 -19.94 -17.26 42.00
C ALA A 266 -20.41 -18.72 41.87
N LEU A 267 -19.57 -19.68 42.31
CA LEU A 267 -19.84 -21.12 42.37
C LEU A 267 -19.78 -21.60 43.83
#